data_AF-A0A2V7KBH5-F1
#
_entry.id   AF-A0A2V7KBH5-F1
#
_cell.length_a   1.000
_cell.length_b   1.000
_cell.length_c   1.000
_cell.angle_alpha   90.00
_cell.angle_beta   90.00
_cell.angle_gamma   90.00
#
_symmetry.space_group_name_H-M   'P 1'
#
loop_
_entity.id
_entity.type
_entity.pdbx_description
1 polymer ?
#
loop_
_entity_poly.entity_id
_entity_poly.type
_entity_poly.pdbx_seq_one_letter_code
_entity_poly.pdbx_strand_id
1 'polypeptide(L)'
;ITNLVARATATAAELAREEFVAGGRRLERKVQRYRPEWVAVVGIGAYRAAFGRPRALVGPQPERLGPTRLWLLPQPSGLNANHQMPELTAAFRELHEAGS
;
A
#
# COMPACT_ATOMS: atom_id res chain seq x y z
N ILE A 1 -2.75 11.93 -0.92
CA ILE A 1 -2.94 10.76 -0.01
C ILE A 1 -4.33 10.18 -0.25
N THR A 2 -4.46 8.85 -0.42
CA THR A 2 -5.76 8.17 -0.59
C THR A 2 -5.78 6.88 0.20
N ASN A 3 -6.91 6.56 0.83
CA ASN A 3 -7.07 5.32 1.60
C ASN A 3 -7.62 4.19 0.71
N LEU A 4 -7.10 2.98 0.92
CA LEU A 4 -7.54 1.77 0.20
C LEU A 4 -8.87 1.24 0.76
N VAL A 5 -9.07 1.31 2.08
CA VAL A 5 -10.26 0.84 2.82
C VAL A 5 -10.67 1.89 3.87
N ALA A 6 -11.97 1.97 4.19
CA ALA A 6 -12.55 3.01 5.06
C ALA A 6 -12.78 2.57 6.52
N ARG A 7 -12.76 1.28 6.87
CA ARG A 7 -12.92 0.78 8.26
C ARG A 7 -12.57 -0.71 8.36
N ALA A 8 -12.17 -1.21 9.53
CA ALA A 8 -12.00 -2.65 9.78
C ALA A 8 -12.71 -3.05 11.10
N THR A 9 -13.60 -4.05 11.07
CA THR A 9 -14.14 -4.76 12.24
C THR A 9 -14.22 -6.26 11.95
N ALA A 10 -13.96 -7.11 12.94
CA ALA A 10 -13.27 -8.40 12.81
C ALA A 10 -14.10 -9.69 12.58
N THR A 11 -15.36 -9.63 12.13
CA THR A 11 -16.10 -10.83 11.65
C THR A 11 -15.89 -11.10 10.15
N ALA A 12 -14.80 -10.54 9.61
CA ALA A 12 -14.79 -9.90 8.31
C ALA A 12 -13.61 -10.30 7.41
N ALA A 13 -13.03 -11.49 7.54
CA ALA A 13 -11.85 -11.82 6.71
C ALA A 13 -12.17 -11.91 5.21
N GLU A 14 -13.30 -12.52 4.86
CA GLU A 14 -13.79 -12.56 3.47
C GLU A 14 -14.27 -11.17 3.05
N LEU A 15 -15.23 -10.59 3.80
CA LEU A 15 -15.74 -9.24 3.54
C LEU A 15 -14.61 -8.20 3.36
N ALA A 16 -13.56 -8.27 4.19
CA ALA A 16 -12.39 -7.40 4.11
C ALA A 16 -11.59 -7.68 2.83
N ARG A 17 -11.45 -8.93 2.39
CA ARG A 17 -10.79 -9.24 1.10
C ARG A 17 -11.56 -8.63 -0.07
N GLU A 18 -12.87 -8.76 -0.12
CA GLU A 18 -13.67 -8.13 -1.16
C GLU A 18 -13.61 -6.58 -1.08
N GLU A 19 -13.58 -6.01 0.12
CA GLU A 19 -13.36 -4.57 0.33
C GLU A 19 -11.97 -4.09 -0.11
N PHE A 20 -10.92 -4.90 0.13
CA PHE A 20 -9.56 -4.63 -0.34
C PHE A 20 -9.49 -4.69 -1.87
N VAL A 21 -10.11 -5.69 -2.50
CA VAL A 21 -10.19 -5.79 -3.97
C VAL A 21 -10.95 -4.60 -4.56
N ALA A 22 -12.08 -4.22 -3.97
CA ALA A 22 -12.82 -3.02 -4.37
C ALA A 22 -11.98 -1.73 -4.16
N GLY A 23 -11.19 -1.68 -3.09
CA GLY A 23 -10.19 -0.66 -2.82
C GLY A 23 -9.11 -0.56 -3.89
N GLY A 24 -8.54 -1.70 -4.30
CA GLY A 24 -7.56 -1.80 -5.38
C GLY A 24 -8.11 -1.21 -6.68
N ARG A 25 -9.33 -1.59 -7.06
CA ARG A 25 -10.01 -1.04 -8.25
C ARG A 25 -10.23 0.48 -8.15
N ARG A 26 -10.57 1.01 -6.97
CA ARG A 26 -10.68 2.46 -6.75
C ARG A 26 -9.34 3.15 -6.91
N LEU A 27 -8.27 2.56 -6.40
CA LEU A 27 -6.91 3.08 -6.52
C LEU A 27 -6.46 3.10 -7.99
N GLU A 28 -6.68 2.03 -8.74
CA GLU A 28 -6.40 1.96 -10.18
C GLU A 28 -7.06 3.09 -10.97
N ARG A 29 -8.36 3.35 -10.71
CA ARG A 29 -9.06 4.48 -11.36
C ARG A 29 -8.44 5.84 -11.03
N LYS A 30 -8.02 6.05 -9.78
CA LYS A 30 -7.33 7.28 -9.38
C LYS A 30 -5.97 7.40 -10.08
N VAL A 31 -5.21 6.30 -10.14
CA VAL A 31 -3.92 6.27 -10.83
C VAL A 31 -4.07 6.59 -12.31
N GLN A 32 -5.05 6.01 -13.00
CA GLN A 32 -5.32 6.33 -14.40
C GLN A 32 -5.68 7.81 -14.62
N ARG A 33 -6.43 8.41 -13.68
CA ARG A 33 -6.83 9.82 -13.74
C ARG A 33 -5.68 10.78 -13.48
N TYR A 34 -4.89 10.53 -12.44
CA TYR A 34 -3.86 11.48 -11.96
C TYR A 34 -2.46 11.19 -12.49
N ARG A 35 -2.24 10.00 -13.05
CA ARG A 35 -0.97 9.52 -13.62
C ARG A 35 0.26 9.87 -12.77
N PRO A 36 0.26 9.58 -11.46
CA PRO A 36 1.43 9.83 -10.65
C PRO A 36 2.58 8.92 -11.09
N GLU A 37 3.81 9.37 -10.86
CA GLU A 37 4.98 8.54 -11.13
C GLU A 37 5.08 7.36 -10.15
N TRP A 38 4.75 7.62 -8.88
CA TRP A 38 4.76 6.64 -7.80
C TRP A 38 3.44 6.64 -7.03
N VAL A 39 3.04 5.46 -6.58
CA VAL A 39 2.04 5.27 -5.53
C VAL A 39 2.65 4.46 -4.39
N ALA A 40 2.64 5.05 -3.20
CA ALA A 40 2.97 4.35 -1.96
C ALA A 40 1.71 3.78 -1.31
N VAL A 41 1.70 2.48 -1.04
CA VAL A 41 0.64 1.79 -0.29
C VAL A 41 1.18 1.47 1.10
N VAL A 42 0.49 1.93 2.15
CA VAL A 42 0.84 1.64 3.53
C VAL A 42 0.05 0.43 4.00
N GLY A 43 0.75 -0.61 4.48
CA GLY A 43 0.15 -1.84 4.96
C GLY A 43 0.27 -3.01 3.97
N ILE A 44 1.20 -3.91 4.30
CA ILE A 44 1.53 -5.09 3.52
C ILE A 44 0.31 -5.98 3.31
N GLY A 45 -0.42 -6.32 4.37
CA GLY A 45 -1.60 -7.20 4.28
C GLY A 45 -2.69 -6.68 3.35
N ALA A 46 -2.98 -5.37 3.43
CA ALA A 46 -3.98 -4.71 2.58
C ALA A 46 -3.59 -4.76 1.10
N TYR A 47 -2.31 -4.50 0.78
CA TYR A 47 -1.80 -4.61 -0.58
C TYR A 47 -1.88 -6.05 -1.11
N ARG A 48 -1.40 -7.03 -0.33
CA ARG A 48 -1.42 -8.44 -0.72
C ARG A 48 -2.84 -8.91 -1.03
N ALA A 49 -3.82 -8.52 -0.21
CA ALA A 49 -5.23 -8.83 -0.43
C ALA A 49 -5.82 -8.11 -1.64
N ALA A 50 -5.60 -6.80 -1.76
CA ALA A 50 -6.19 -5.98 -2.83
C ALA A 50 -5.72 -6.37 -4.23
N PHE A 51 -4.46 -6.79 -4.37
CA PHE A 51 -3.82 -7.07 -5.66
C PHE A 51 -3.52 -8.56 -5.89
N GLY A 52 -3.88 -9.45 -4.95
CA GLY A 52 -3.62 -10.88 -5.08
C GLY A 52 -2.13 -11.21 -5.11
N ARG A 53 -1.32 -10.52 -4.29
CA ARG A 53 0.15 -10.63 -4.26
C ARG A 53 0.67 -11.18 -2.93
N PRO A 54 0.46 -12.46 -2.59
CA PRO A 54 0.71 -12.99 -1.24
C PRO A 54 2.17 -12.90 -0.77
N ARG A 55 3.13 -12.75 -1.69
CA ARG A 55 4.57 -12.70 -1.40
C ARG A 55 5.19 -11.29 -1.53
N ALA A 56 4.39 -10.24 -1.71
CA ALA A 56 4.89 -8.87 -1.83
C ALA A 56 5.69 -8.45 -0.59
N LEU A 57 6.83 -7.79 -0.78
CA LEU A 57 7.73 -7.33 0.27
C LEU A 57 7.70 -5.80 0.38
N VAL A 58 8.19 -5.24 1.49
CA VAL A 58 8.38 -3.79 1.62
C VAL A 58 9.35 -3.29 0.54
N GLY A 59 9.13 -2.07 0.06
CA GLY A 59 9.96 -1.44 -0.96
C GLY A 59 9.29 -1.33 -2.33
N PRO A 60 10.06 -1.02 -3.38
CA PRO A 60 9.55 -0.91 -4.74
C PRO A 60 9.05 -2.27 -5.23
N GLN A 61 7.87 -2.28 -5.84
CA GLN A 61 7.29 -3.49 -6.43
C GLN A 61 7.67 -3.57 -7.92
N PRO A 62 7.92 -4.78 -8.45
CA PRO A 62 8.16 -4.96 -9.88
C PRO A 62 6.91 -4.68 -10.72
N GLU A 63 5.71 -4.84 -10.14
CA GLU A 63 4.46 -4.53 -10.80
C GLU A 63 4.14 -3.03 -10.83
N ARG A 64 3.29 -2.66 -11.79
CA ARG A 64 2.84 -1.28 -12.00
C ARG A 64 1.31 -1.22 -12.08
N LEU A 65 0.76 -0.06 -11.76
CA LEU A 65 -0.63 0.29 -12.08
C LEU A 65 -0.63 1.16 -13.34
N GLY A 66 -0.67 0.52 -14.51
CA GLY A 66 -0.41 1.20 -15.78
C GLY A 66 1.04 1.71 -15.84
N PRO A 67 1.30 3.00 -16.14
CA PRO A 67 2.67 3.53 -16.14
C PRO A 67 3.24 3.76 -14.72
N THR A 68 2.37 3.85 -13.71
CA THR A 68 2.71 4.23 -12.34
C THR A 68 3.42 3.12 -11.59
N ARG A 69 4.55 3.47 -10.95
CA ARG A 69 5.33 2.58 -10.10
C ARG A 69 4.70 2.43 -8.73
N LEU A 70 4.88 1.27 -8.10
CA LEU A 70 4.31 0.95 -6.79
C LEU A 70 5.40 0.82 -5.74
N TRP A 71 5.15 1.37 -4.55
CA TRP A 71 5.99 1.21 -3.37
C TRP A 71 5.16 0.69 -2.21
N LEU A 72 5.62 -0.36 -1.55
CA LEU A 72 4.94 -0.92 -0.38
C LEU A 72 5.65 -0.44 0.89
N LEU A 73 4.91 0.18 1.79
CA LEU A 73 5.41 0.67 3.07
C LEU A 73 4.86 -0.19 4.21
N PRO A 74 5.66 -0.44 5.27
CA PRO A 74 5.16 -1.09 6.47
C PRO A 74 4.07 -0.22 7.12
N GLN A 75 3.11 -0.85 7.79
CA GLN A 75 2.13 -0.12 8.60
C GLN A 75 2.66 0.01 10.03
N PRO A 76 2.69 1.21 10.64
CA PRO A 76 2.96 1.34 12.06
C PRO A 76 1.86 0.64 12.87
N SER A 77 2.24 -0.33 13.68
CA SER A 77 1.41 -0.91 14.72
C SER A 77 1.61 -0.14 16.03
N GLY A 78 0.53 0.23 16.69
CA GLY A 78 0.58 1.01 17.95
C GLY A 78 1.28 0.29 19.11
N LEU A 79 1.42 -1.03 19.05
CA LEU A 79 2.08 -1.84 20.08
C LEU A 79 3.62 -1.83 19.99
N ASN A 80 4.21 -1.44 18.85
CA ASN A 80 5.67 -1.46 18.61
C ASN A 80 6.18 -0.19 17.90
N ALA A 81 5.57 0.96 18.17
CA ALA A 81 5.81 2.20 17.43
C ALA A 81 7.30 2.62 17.38
N ASN A 82 8.03 2.50 18.50
CA ASN A 82 9.44 2.91 18.56
C ASN A 82 10.37 2.09 17.65
N HIS A 83 10.11 0.79 17.47
CA HIS A 83 10.93 -0.06 16.61
C HIS A 83 10.65 0.16 15.12
N GLN A 84 9.43 0.60 14.79
CA GLN A 84 8.97 0.78 13.41
C GLN A 84 9.22 2.19 12.87
N MET A 85 9.39 3.20 13.72
CA MET A 85 9.67 4.58 13.29
C MET A 85 10.98 4.72 12.49
N PRO A 86 12.11 4.10 12.89
CA PRO A 86 13.33 4.09 12.08
C PRO A 86 13.13 3.43 10.70
N GLU A 87 12.45 2.27 10.66
CA GLU A 87 12.17 1.53 9.41
C GLU A 87 11.24 2.31 8.47
N LEU A 88 10.19 2.94 9.01
CA LEU A 88 9.30 3.83 8.27
C LEU A 88 10.09 5.01 7.70
N THR A 89 10.91 5.66 8.52
CA THR A 89 11.72 6.81 8.10
C THR A 89 12.68 6.42 6.97
N ALA A 90 13.33 5.26 7.07
CA ALA A 90 14.18 4.73 6.01
C ALA A 90 13.39 4.47 4.72
N ALA A 91 12.26 3.77 4.80
CA ALA A 91 11.43 3.47 3.63
C ALA A 91 10.85 4.72 2.94
N PHE A 92 10.48 5.75 3.72
CA PHE A 92 10.05 7.03 3.16
C PHE A 92 11.20 7.81 2.51
N ARG A 93 12.42 7.73 3.07
CA ARG A 93 13.62 8.32 2.46
C ARG A 93 13.95 7.66 1.13
N GLU A 94 13.98 6.33 1.08
CA GLU A 94 14.23 5.59 -0.16
C GLU A 94 13.21 5.94 -1.25
N LEU A 95 11.93 6.08 -0.89
CA LEU A 95 10.90 6.52 -1.83
C LEU A 95 11.16 7.95 -2.34
N HIS A 96 11.59 8.86 -1.48
CA HIS A 96 11.90 10.24 -1.87
C HIS A 96 13.08 10.30 -2.84
N GLU A 97 14.14 9.54 -2.57
CA GLU A 97 15.31 9.42 -3.44
C GLU A 97 14.95 8.79 -4.79
N ALA A 98 14.04 7.82 -4.83
CA ALA A 98 13.62 7.17 -6.09
C ALA A 98 12.67 8.00 -6.96
N GLY A 99 12.12 9.09 -6.41
CA GLY A 99 11.25 10.04 -7.10
C GLY A 99 11.89 11.39 -7.42
N SER A 100 13.18 11.57 -7.06
CA SER A 100 14.00 12.72 -7.42
C SER A 100 14.72 12.48 -8.75
#